data_AF-A0A0B6Z695-F1
#
_entry.id   AF-A0A0B6Z695-F1
#
_cell.length_a   1.000
_cell.length_b   1.000
_cell.length_c   1.000
_cell.angle_alpha   90.00
_cell.angle_beta   90.00
_cell.angle_gamma   90.00
#
_symmetry.space_group_name_H-M   'P 1'
#
loop_
_entity.id
_entity.type
_entity.pdbx_description
1 polymer ?
#
loop_
_entity_poly.entity_id
_entity_poly.type
_entity_poly.pdbx_seq_one_letter_code
_entity_poly.pdbx_strand_id
1 'polypeptide(L)' 'ASRAISSLHYPLKYTYVFIPVLPTSLLEVLNSPTPFIAGVHATLKNDISDLLDVIIVDLDGGSVRIPECVTVPCITEDI' A
#
# COMPACT_ATOMS: atom_id res chain seq x y z
N ALA A 1 6.65 -9.37 4.61
CA ALA A 1 5.70 -8.26 4.84
C ALA A 1 4.25 -8.65 4.52
N SER A 2 3.92 -9.05 3.29
CA SER A 2 2.54 -9.29 2.82
C SER A 2 1.67 -10.20 3.71
N ARG A 3 2.21 -11.34 4.19
CA ARG A 3 1.50 -12.24 5.11
C ARG A 3 1.20 -11.61 6.47
N ALA A 4 2.07 -10.72 6.95
CA ALA A 4 1.89 -10.06 8.24
C ALA A 4 0.71 -9.09 8.20
N ILE A 5 0.51 -8.38 7.08
CA ILE A 5 -0.65 -7.54 6.86
C ILE A 5 -1.93 -8.39 6.88
N SER A 6 -1.95 -9.52 6.17
CA SER A 6 -3.09 -10.43 6.19
C SER A 6 -3.41 -10.95 7.60
N SER A 7 -2.39 -11.23 8.42
CA SER A 7 -2.61 -11.66 9.82
C SER A 7 -3.08 -10.52 10.73
N LEU A 8 -2.61 -9.28 10.50
CA LEU A 8 -2.97 -8.12 11.31
C LEU A 8 -4.46 -7.78 11.18
N HIS A 9 -5.06 -8.09 10.04
CA HIS A 9 -6.47 -7.83 9.78
C HIS A 9 -7.39 -8.87 10.43
N TYR A 10 -6.88 -9.98 10.99
CA TYR A 10 -7.74 -11.02 11.60
C TYR A 10 -8.64 -10.43 12.70
N PRO A 11 -9.94 -10.78 12.76
CA PRO A 11 -10.65 -11.79 11.95
C PRO A 11 -11.21 -11.26 10.62
N LEU A 12 -10.98 -9.98 10.28
CA LEU A 12 -11.42 -9.36 9.04
C LEU A 12 -10.68 -9.95 7.83
N LYS A 13 -11.37 -9.99 6.70
CA LYS A 13 -10.82 -10.43 5.42
C LYS A 13 -10.70 -9.23 4.50
N TYR A 14 -9.50 -8.98 3.98
CA TYR A 14 -9.31 -8.04 2.90
C TYR A 14 -9.86 -8.65 1.60
N THR A 15 -10.77 -7.95 0.92
CA THR A 15 -11.52 -8.47 -0.24
C THR A 15 -11.14 -7.82 -1.57
N TYR A 16 -10.30 -6.79 -1.55
CA TYR A 16 -9.87 -6.08 -2.75
C TYR A 16 -8.57 -6.67 -3.32
N VAL A 17 -8.01 -6.02 -4.34
CA VAL A 17 -6.80 -6.47 -5.04
C VAL A 17 -5.62 -6.55 -4.07
N PHE A 18 -5.03 -7.73 -3.97
CA PHE A 18 -3.85 -8.01 -3.14
C PHE A 18 -2.79 -8.70 -3.99
N ILE A 19 -1.70 -7.99 -4.28
CA ILE A 19 -0.60 -8.45 -5.13
C ILE A 19 0.71 -8.35 -4.33
N PRO A 20 1.11 -9.40 -3.59
CA PRO A 20 2.29 -9.38 -2.73
C PRO A 20 3.60 -8.95 -3.41
N VAL A 21 3.73 -9.27 -4.70
CA VAL A 21 4.85 -8.87 -5.57
C VAL A 21 4.25 -8.55 -6.93
N LEU A 22 4.23 -7.28 -7.28
CA LEU A 22 3.70 -6.77 -8.55
C LEU A 22 4.76 -6.95 -9.64
N PRO A 23 4.47 -7.69 -10.72
CA PRO A 23 5.35 -7.75 -11.88
C PRO A 23 5.49 -6.37 -12.53
N THR A 24 6.69 -6.01 -12.99
CA THR A 24 6.96 -4.71 -13.63
C THR A 24 6.02 -4.40 -14.80
N SER A 25 5.61 -5.42 -15.56
CA SER A 25 4.69 -5.27 -16.69
C SER A 25 3.29 -4.82 -16.31
N LEU A 26 2.92 -4.88 -15.03
CA LEU A 26 1.59 -4.54 -14.51
C LEU A 26 1.64 -3.28 -13.62
N LEU A 27 2.68 -2.45 -13.74
CA LEU A 27 2.82 -1.25 -12.92
C LEU A 27 1.65 -0.28 -13.08
N GLU A 28 1.00 -0.27 -14.24
CA GLU A 28 -0.20 0.52 -14.53
C GLU A 28 -1.37 0.26 -13.57
N VAL A 29 -1.44 -0.93 -12.97
CA VAL A 29 -2.48 -1.32 -12.00
C VAL A 29 -2.47 -0.40 -10.77
N LEU A 30 -1.33 0.24 -10.47
CA LEU A 30 -1.22 1.18 -9.35
C LEU A 30 -2.06 2.46 -9.54
N ASN A 31 -2.52 2.77 -10.77
CA ASN A 31 -3.44 3.87 -11.06
C ASN A 31 -4.92 3.46 -10.98
N SER A 32 -5.20 2.24 -10.50
CA SER A 32 -6.56 1.74 -10.34
C SER A 32 -7.33 2.58 -9.30
N PRO A 33 -8.59 2.96 -9.59
CA PRO A 33 -9.42 3.71 -8.64
C PRO A 33 -9.95 2.83 -7.50
N THR A 34 -9.73 1.51 -7.57
CA THR A 34 -10.17 0.59 -6.52
C THR A 34 -9.07 0.38 -5.48
N PRO A 35 -9.40 0.24 -4.19
CA PRO A 35 -8.40 -0.03 -3.15
C PRO A 35 -7.54 -1.24 -3.49
N PHE A 36 -6.24 -1.17 -3.24
CA PHE A 36 -5.32 -2.27 -3.46
C PHE A 36 -4.21 -2.29 -2.42
N ILE A 37 -3.58 -3.46 -2.28
CA ILE A 37 -2.32 -3.64 -1.59
C ILE A 37 -1.38 -4.34 -2.56
N ALA A 38 -0.30 -3.66 -2.94
CA ALA A 38 0.69 -4.18 -3.88
C ALA A 38 2.11 -4.05 -3.32
N GLY A 39 2.93 -5.09 -3.48
CA GLY A 39 4.36 -5.03 -3.18
C GLY A 39 5.15 -4.70 -4.44
N VAL A 40 5.93 -3.63 -4.39
CA VAL A 40 6.76 -3.18 -5.52
C VAL A 40 8.23 -3.31 -5.15
N HIS A 41 9.06 -3.78 -6.08
CA HIS A 41 10.50 -3.89 -5.86
C HIS A 41 11.13 -2.48 -5.82
N ALA A 42 12.10 -2.27 -4.92
CA ALA A 42 12.71 -0.95 -4.67
C ALA A 42 13.34 -0.29 -5.92
N THR A 43 13.71 -1.07 -6.94
CA THR A 43 14.23 -0.54 -8.21
C THR A 43 13.22 0.32 -8.97
N LEU A 44 11.91 0.13 -8.74
CA LEU A 44 10.83 0.88 -9.39
C LEU A 44 10.33 2.05 -8.52
N LYS A 45 11.04 2.39 -7.43
CA LYS A 45 10.64 3.46 -6.50
C LYS A 45 10.45 4.80 -7.20
N ASN A 46 11.29 5.12 -8.19
CA ASN A 46 11.19 6.35 -8.96
C ASN A 46 9.94 6.34 -9.84
N ASP A 47 9.62 5.21 -10.47
CA ASP A 47 8.44 5.07 -11.35
C ASP A 47 7.10 5.25 -10.61
N ILE A 48 7.08 4.99 -9.30
CA ILE A 48 5.87 5.11 -8.47
C ILE A 48 5.83 6.40 -7.63
N SER A 49 6.84 7.27 -7.75
CA SER A 49 6.99 8.44 -6.89
C SER A 49 5.91 9.51 -7.07
N ASP A 50 5.29 9.52 -8.25
CA ASP A 50 4.30 10.51 -8.70
C ASP A 50 2.83 10.08 -8.48
N LEU A 51 2.60 8.92 -7.85
CA LEU A 51 1.25 8.48 -7.50
C LEU A 51 0.63 9.43 -6.46
N LEU A 52 -0.56 9.97 -6.78
CA LEU A 52 -1.18 11.07 -6.02
C LEU A 52 -2.16 10.60 -4.93
N ASP A 53 -2.64 9.36 -5.01
CA ASP A 53 -3.71 8.82 -4.18
C ASP A 53 -3.32 7.50 -3.50
N VAL A 54 -2.02 7.17 -3.51
CA VAL A 54 -1.47 5.93 -2.98
C VAL A 54 -0.59 6.20 -1.76
N ILE A 55 -0.84 5.50 -0.66
CA ILE A 55 0.06 5.47 0.49
C ILE A 55 1.25 4.58 0.17
N ILE A 56 2.46 5.13 0.25
CA ILE A 56 3.70 4.39 -0.04
C ILE A 56 4.39 4.04 1.27
N VAL A 57 4.69 2.77 1.46
CA VAL A 57 5.42 2.26 2.62
C VAL A 57 6.78 1.72 2.16
N ASP A 58 7.85 2.42 2.54
CA ASP A 58 9.23 1.98 2.31
C ASP A 58 9.68 1.14 3.50
N LEU A 59 9.77 -0.17 3.29
CA LEU A 59 10.15 -1.13 4.34
C LEU A 59 11.66 -1.15 4.60
N ASP A 60 12.48 -0.81 3.61
CA ASP A 60 13.94 -0.80 3.73
C ASP A 60 14.40 0.49 4.41
N GLY A 61 13.78 1.62 4.05
CA GLY A 61 14.03 2.93 4.64
C GLY A 61 13.23 3.22 5.93
N GLY A 62 12.22 2.41 6.25
CA GLY A 62 11.38 2.59 7.44
C GLY A 62 10.51 3.84 7.40
N SER A 63 9.99 4.22 6.22
CA SER A 63 9.20 5.45 6.05
C SER A 63 7.82 5.19 5.45
N VAL A 64 6.87 6.06 5.77
CA VAL A 64 5.52 6.05 5.20
C VAL A 64 5.24 7.43 4.61
N ARG A 65 4.86 7.46 3.34
CA ARG A 65 4.42 8.67 2.63
C ARG A 65 2.91 8.60 2.43
N ILE A 66 2.20 9.56 3.00
CA ILE A 66 0.76 9.73 2.86
C ILE A 66 0.55 10.91 1.90
N PRO A 67 -0.15 10.73 0.77
CA PRO A 67 -0.42 11.84 -0.14
C PRO A 67 -1.46 12.81 0.44
N GLU A 68 -1.45 14.06 -0.03
CA GLU A 68 -2.32 15.14 0.47
C GLU A 68 -3.82 14.83 0.32
N CYS A 69 -4.19 14.02 -0.67
CA CYS A 69 -5.57 13.62 -0.94
C CYS A 69 -6.09 12.52 0.00
N VAL A 70 -5.25 11.98 0.88
CA VAL A 70 -5.62 10.86 1.78
C VAL A 70 -5.54 11.30 3.24
N THR A 71 -6.69 11.32 3.91
CA THR A 71 -6.76 11.54 5.36
C THR A 71 -6.72 10.20 6.09
N VAL A 72 -5.69 10.00 6.91
CA VAL A 72 -5.64 8.83 7.80
C VAL A 72 -6.48 9.12 9.04
N PRO A 73 -7.56 8.36 9.29
CA PRO A 73 -8.36 8.57 10.48
C PRO A 73 -7.55 8.23 11.73
N CYS A 74 -7.69 9.05 12.77
CA CYS A 74 -7.19 8.69 14.10
C CYS A 74 -8.02 7.51 14.60
N ILE A 75 -7.36 6.43 14.98
CA ILE A 75 -8.01 5.36 15.74
C ILE A 75 -8.28 5.87 17.15
N THR A 76 -9.46 5.59 17.68
CA THR A 76 -9.77 5.93 19.07
C THR A 76 -8.80 5.18 19.97
N GLU A 77 -8.06 5.91 20.79
CA GLU A 77 -7.35 5.31 21.91
C GLU A 77 -8.42 4.94 22.94
N ASP A 78 -8.63 3.65 23.16
CA ASP A 78 -9.51 3.17 24.22
C ASP A 78 -8.98 3.71 25.58
N ILE A 79 -9.81 4.53 26.25
CA ILE A 79 -9.65 4.89 27.67
C ILE A 79 -10.19 3.73 28.51
#